data_AF-A0A959ZCE8-F1
#
_entry.id   AF-A0A959ZCE8-F1
#
_cell.length_a   1.000
_cell.length_b   1.000
_cell.length_c   1.000
_cell.angle_alpha   90.00
_cell.angle_beta   90.00
_cell.angle_gamma   90.00
#
_symmetry.space_group_name_H-M   'P 1'
#
loop_
_entity.id
_entity.type
_entity.pdbx_description
1 polymer ?
#
loop_
_entity_poly.entity_id
_entity_poly.type
_entity_poly.pdbx_seq_one_letter_code
_entity_poly.pdbx_strand_id
1 'polypeptide(L)' 'AKGGITLAIANELGIPVKLIGVGEGLEDLRPFDPTDFATALLDET' A
#
# COMPACT_ATOMS: atom_id res chain seq x y z
N ALA A 1 1.57 -8.58 9.15
CA ALA A 1 1.98 -7.41 8.34
C ALA A 1 2.67 -7.82 7.02
N LYS A 2 1.94 -7.86 5.89
CA LYS A 2 2.51 -8.00 4.53
C LYS A 2 2.88 -6.64 3.90
N GLY A 3 2.60 -5.51 4.57
CA GLY A 3 2.76 -4.15 4.02
C GLY A 3 4.20 -3.67 3.84
N GLY A 4 5.18 -4.28 4.52
CA GLY A 4 6.59 -3.83 4.46
C GLY A 4 7.23 -3.94 3.08
N ILE A 5 6.77 -4.86 2.22
CA ILE A 5 7.35 -5.06 0.87
C ILE A 5 7.08 -3.87 -0.06
N THR A 6 5.96 -3.17 0.13
CA THR A 6 5.57 -2.02 -0.70
C THR A 6 6.59 -0.89 -0.58
N LEU A 7 7.16 -0.67 0.62
CA LEU A 7 8.21 0.34 0.83
C LEU A 7 9.51 -0.04 0.12
N ALA A 8 9.91 -1.32 0.17
CA ALA A 8 11.12 -1.79 -0.49
C ALA A 8 11.04 -1.63 -2.01
N ILE A 9 9.90 -2.01 -2.61
CA ILE A 9 9.68 -1.87 -4.06
C ILE A 9 9.69 -0.40 -4.48
N ALA A 10 9.01 0.48 -3.73
CA ALA A 10 8.98 1.92 -4.04
C ALA A 10 10.39 2.54 -3.95
N ASN A 11 11.19 2.14 -2.95
CA ASN A 11 12.56 2.60 -2.79
C ASN A 11 13.49 2.09 -3.91
N GLU A 12 13.33 0.83 -4.34
CA GLU A 12 14.14 0.25 -5.41
C GLU A 12 13.84 0.86 -6.79
N LEU A 13 12.56 1.06 -7.10
CA LEU A 13 12.14 1.54 -8.41
C LEU A 13 12.15 3.07 -8.54
N GLY A 14 12.12 3.81 -7.42
CA GLY A 14 12.10 5.28 -7.41
C GLY A 14 10.84 5.90 -8.02
N ILE A 15 9.75 5.14 -8.10
CA ILE A 15 8.47 5.58 -8.67
C ILE A 15 7.33 5.43 -7.64
N PRO A 16 6.30 6.30 -7.70
CA PRO A 16 5.19 6.25 -6.77
C PRO A 16 4.28 5.04 -7.01
N VAL A 17 3.77 4.46 -5.92
CA VAL A 17 2.65 3.51 -5.99
C VAL A 17 1.37 4.27 -6.36
N LYS A 18 0.64 3.79 -7.35
CA LYS A 18 -0.57 4.47 -7.87
C LYS A 18 -1.87 3.85 -7.37
N LEU A 19 -1.93 2.52 -7.30
CA LEU A 19 -3.12 1.75 -6.96
C LEU A 19 -2.77 0.63 -6.00
N ILE A 20 -3.73 0.23 -5.18
CA ILE A 20 -3.62 -0.91 -4.25
C ILE A 20 -4.90 -1.74 -4.30
N GLY A 21 -4.75 -3.06 -4.24
CA GLY A 21 -5.86 -4.00 -4.05
C GLY A 21 -6.11 -4.22 -2.57
N VAL A 22 -7.34 -4.02 -2.12
CA VAL A 22 -7.75 -4.22 -0.71
C VAL A 22 -8.67 -5.43 -0.49
N GLY A 23 -8.87 -6.22 -1.53
CA GLY A 23 -9.74 -7.40 -1.57
C GLY A 23 -9.55 -8.14 -2.89
N GLU A 24 -10.45 -9.06 -3.20
CA GLU A 24 -10.38 -9.93 -4.38
C GLU A 24 -11.33 -9.50 -5.51
N GLY A 25 -12.22 -8.55 -5.23
CA GLY A 25 -13.19 -8.02 -6.18
C GLY A 25 -12.59 -7.02 -7.17
N LEU A 26 -13.31 -6.80 -8.28
CA LEU A 26 -12.93 -5.80 -9.29
C LEU A 26 -13.04 -4.37 -8.73
N GLU A 27 -13.95 -4.16 -7.78
CA GLU A 27 -14.14 -2.88 -7.09
C GLU A 27 -13.09 -2.60 -6.01
N ASP A 28 -12.27 -3.58 -5.65
CA ASP A 28 -11.30 -3.46 -4.56
C ASP A 28 -9.97 -2.81 -4.98
N LEU A 29 -9.88 -2.36 -6.23
CA LEU A 29 -8.75 -1.58 -6.73
C LEU A 29 -8.98 -0.09 -6.47
N ARG A 30 -8.13 0.49 -5.62
CA ARG A 30 -8.29 1.88 -5.16
C ARG A 30 -7.01 2.69 -5.37
N PRO A 31 -7.09 4.03 -5.50
CA PRO A 31 -5.94 4.92 -5.40
C PRO A 31 -5.12 4.62 -4.13
N PHE A 32 -3.80 4.62 -4.28
CA PHE A 32 -2.91 4.47 -3.12
C PHE A 32 -2.82 5.79 -2.36
N ASP A 33 -3.12 5.76 -1.07
CA ASP A 33 -2.89 6.85 -0.13
C ASP A 33 -1.76 6.46 0.84
N PRO A 34 -0.60 7.14 0.80
CA PRO A 34 0.53 6.84 1.68
C PRO A 34 0.23 7.08 3.15
N THR A 35 -0.63 8.05 3.48
CA THR A 35 -0.99 8.38 4.86
C THR A 35 -1.86 7.28 5.44
N ASP A 36 -2.93 6.89 4.73
CA ASP A 36 -3.80 5.78 5.18
C ASP A 36 -3.01 4.48 5.31
N PHE A 37 -2.10 4.22 4.37
CA PHE A 37 -1.25 3.03 4.41
C PHE A 37 -0.31 3.03 5.62
N ALA A 38 0.34 4.16 5.92
CA ALA A 38 1.23 4.30 7.07
C ALA A 38 0.46 4.18 8.40
N THR A 39 -0.71 4.81 8.50
CA THR A 39 -1.58 4.70 9.66
C THR A 39 -2.00 3.25 9.90
N ALA A 40 -2.52 2.55 8.89
CA ALA A 40 -2.92 1.16 9.01
C ALA A 40 -1.75 0.22 9.38
N LEU A 41 -0.54 0.50 8.87
CA LEU A 41 0.66 -0.28 9.19
C LEU A 41 1.13 -0.11 10.63
N LEU A 42 0.89 1.06 11.24
CA LEU A 42 1.34 1.40 12.60
C LEU A 42 0.26 1.12 13.65
N ASP A 43 -1.03 1.23 13.29
CA ASP A 43 -2.18 0.95 14.14
C ASP A 43 -2.41 -0.56 14.38
N GLU A 44 -1.72 -1.46 13.65
CA GLU A 44 -1.70 -2.91 13.92
C GLU A 44 -0.92 -3.31 15.21
N THR A 45 -0.72 -2.38 16.16
CA THR A 45 0.01 -2.62 17.44
C THR A 45 -0.89 -2.64 18.66
#